data_AF-A0A1M6TR82-F1
#
_entry.id   AF-A0A1M6TR82-F1
#
_cell.length_a   1.000
_cell.length_b   1.000
_cell.length_c   1.000
_cell.angle_alpha   90.00
_cell.angle_beta   90.00
_cell.angle_gamma   90.00
#
_symmetry.space_group_name_H-M   'P 1'
#
loop_
_entity.id
_entity.type
_entity.pdbx_description
1 polymer ?
#
loop_
_entity_poly.entity_id
_entity_poly.type
_entity_poly.pdbx_seq_one_letter_code
_entity_poly.pdbx_strand_id
1 'polypeptide(L)'
;MVARQVGFRRAADAIAADLAKVPEVRAVALFGSLAQPLVREVPRFQPFRRHGIEILHECGDIDLAIAIDRLDNLSALNRARGRAVIDLHEQSGIGVAHHQVDIFLFGEGWADYLGRLCTFAQCPKGKVECLTPGCGRELFLKQHEGFVLEPGALAADRSVLLYERGSGFLRRASDLEATVISNSSLPRGCATNTSRRRGPSPAARHIADRG
;
A
#
# COMPACT_ATOMS: atom_id res chain seq x y z
N MET A 1 10.47 7.42 -14.00
CA MET A 1 10.18 6.25 -13.16
C MET A 1 11.37 5.79 -12.33
N VAL A 2 12.50 5.43 -12.92
CA VAL A 2 13.69 4.96 -12.16
C VAL A 2 14.15 5.94 -11.07
N ALA A 3 14.40 7.21 -11.41
CA ALA A 3 14.83 8.22 -10.43
C ALA A 3 13.81 8.43 -9.29
N ARG A 4 12.51 8.34 -9.59
CA ARG A 4 11.43 8.42 -8.61
C ARG A 4 11.46 7.21 -7.66
N GLN A 5 11.58 6.00 -8.20
CA GLN A 5 11.68 4.79 -7.40
C GLN A 5 12.91 4.82 -6.48
N VAL A 6 14.06 5.26 -6.99
CA VAL A 6 15.28 5.43 -6.18
C VAL A 6 15.07 6.45 -5.05
N GLY A 7 14.47 7.61 -5.36
CA GLY A 7 14.15 8.63 -4.35
C GLY A 7 13.19 8.11 -3.28
N PHE A 8 12.15 7.37 -3.68
CA PHE A 8 11.17 6.79 -2.76
C PHE A 8 11.75 5.66 -1.92
N ARG A 9 12.65 4.84 -2.47
CA ARG A 9 13.38 3.83 -1.70
C ARG A 9 14.28 4.47 -0.65
N ARG A 10 14.98 5.57 -0.98
CA ARG A 10 15.73 6.35 0.03
C ARG A 10 14.83 6.95 1.10
N ALA A 11 13.64 7.42 0.72
CA ALA A 11 12.66 7.90 1.68
C ALA A 11 12.13 6.78 2.59
N ALA A 12 11.87 5.59 2.04
CA ALA A 12 11.50 4.42 2.83
C ALA A 12 12.56 4.07 3.87
N ASP A 13 13.86 4.15 3.52
CA ASP A 13 14.96 3.95 4.47
C ASP A 13 14.96 4.97 5.61
N ALA A 14 14.83 6.26 5.29
CA ALA A 14 14.80 7.33 6.28
C ALA A 14 13.58 7.18 7.22
N ILE A 15 12.41 6.89 6.66
CA ILE A 15 11.18 6.69 7.42
C ILE A 15 11.28 5.44 8.31
N ALA A 16 11.79 4.32 7.78
CA ALA A 16 12.02 3.11 8.56
C ALA A 16 12.96 3.36 9.74
N ALA A 17 13.98 4.21 9.57
CA ALA A 17 14.90 4.56 10.64
C ALA A 17 14.31 5.41 11.76
N ASP A 18 13.40 6.32 11.43
CA ASP A 18 12.70 7.07 12.46
C ASP A 18 11.61 6.25 13.14
N LEU A 19 10.93 5.37 12.40
CA LEU A 19 9.94 4.44 12.96
C LEU A 19 10.58 3.43 13.92
N ALA A 20 11.76 2.91 13.59
CA ALA A 20 12.50 1.95 14.42
C ALA A 20 12.89 2.50 15.82
N LYS A 21 12.86 3.83 16.00
CA LYS A 21 13.11 4.47 17.30
C LYS A 21 11.88 4.45 18.21
N VAL A 22 10.70 4.12 17.68
CA VAL A 22 9.47 4.03 18.45
C VAL A 22 9.38 2.66 19.13
N PRO A 23 9.31 2.57 20.46
CA PRO A 23 9.41 1.29 21.19
C PRO A 23 8.37 0.25 20.78
N GLU A 24 7.15 0.68 20.44
CA GLU A 24 6.05 -0.20 20.05
C GLU A 24 6.27 -0.89 18.69
N VAL A 25 7.18 -0.37 17.85
CA VAL A 25 7.48 -0.94 16.53
C VAL A 25 8.33 -2.18 16.70
N ARG A 26 7.76 -3.33 16.31
CA ARG A 26 8.46 -4.62 16.31
C ARG A 26 9.22 -4.85 15.01
N ALA A 27 8.62 -4.47 13.89
CA ALA A 27 9.24 -4.65 12.57
C ALA A 27 8.66 -3.68 11.53
N VAL A 28 9.44 -3.40 10.50
CA VAL A 28 9.05 -2.56 9.35
C VAL A 28 9.38 -3.31 8.06
N ALA A 29 8.38 -3.47 7.19
CA ALA A 29 8.53 -4.05 5.87
C ALA A 29 8.09 -3.07 4.79
N LEU A 30 8.85 -2.99 3.70
CA LEU A 30 8.44 -2.34 2.46
C LEU A 30 7.62 -3.33 1.63
N PHE A 31 6.48 -2.91 1.10
CA PHE A 31 5.72 -3.72 0.15
C PHE A 31 5.19 -2.86 -0.99
N GLY A 32 4.27 -3.41 -1.79
CA GLY A 32 3.69 -2.70 -2.92
C GLY A 32 4.69 -2.49 -4.07
N SER A 33 4.45 -1.46 -4.88
CA SER A 33 5.22 -1.23 -6.12
C SER A 33 6.72 -1.01 -5.89
N LEU A 34 7.10 -0.39 -4.77
CA LEU A 34 8.50 -0.09 -4.45
C LEU A 34 9.33 -1.31 -4.05
N ALA A 35 8.70 -2.34 -3.50
CA ALA A 35 9.38 -3.58 -3.14
C ALA A 35 9.79 -4.43 -4.36
N GLN A 36 9.26 -4.11 -5.54
CA GLN A 36 9.46 -4.88 -6.77
C GLN A 36 10.39 -4.17 -7.77
N PRO A 37 11.11 -4.92 -8.63
CA PRO A 37 11.78 -4.35 -9.80
C PRO A 37 10.78 -3.67 -10.75
N LEU A 38 11.23 -2.68 -11.53
CA LEU A 38 10.37 -1.98 -12.49
C LEU A 38 10.01 -2.91 -13.66
N VAL A 39 8.79 -3.42 -13.65
CA VAL A 39 8.23 -4.17 -14.79
C VAL A 39 7.53 -3.24 -15.77
N ARG A 40 7.56 -3.60 -17.06
CA ARG A 40 6.66 -3.01 -18.05
C ARG A 40 5.23 -3.55 -17.86
N GLU A 41 4.25 -2.69 -17.91
CA GLU A 41 2.83 -3.03 -17.85
C GLU A 41 2.03 -2.19 -18.85
N VAL A 42 0.90 -2.73 -19.30
CA VAL A 42 -0.08 -1.93 -20.06
C VAL A 42 -1.03 -1.31 -19.03
N PRO A 43 -1.06 0.03 -18.87
CA PRO A 43 -1.88 0.69 -17.87
C PRO A 43 -3.35 0.32 -17.99
N ARG A 44 -4.09 0.37 -16.89
CA ARG A 44 -5.54 0.09 -16.91
C ARG A 44 -6.35 1.11 -17.73
N PHE A 45 -5.78 2.29 -18.00
CA PHE A 45 -6.41 3.37 -18.75
C PHE A 45 -6.69 2.99 -20.21
N GLN A 46 -7.93 3.22 -20.63
CA GLN A 46 -8.45 2.77 -21.93
C GLN A 46 -7.60 3.17 -23.15
N PRO A 47 -7.02 4.39 -23.24
CA PRO A 47 -6.21 4.77 -24.40
C PRO A 47 -4.96 3.89 -24.56
N PHE A 48 -4.23 3.63 -23.48
CA PHE A 48 -3.02 2.79 -23.52
C PHE A 48 -3.35 1.32 -23.78
N ARG A 49 -4.44 0.81 -23.19
CA ARG A 49 -4.90 -0.58 -23.42
C ARG A 49 -5.27 -0.85 -24.87
N ARG A 50 -5.96 0.07 -25.53
CA ARG A 50 -6.38 -0.08 -26.93
C ARG A 50 -5.19 -0.20 -27.89
N HIS A 51 -4.09 0.46 -27.56
CA HIS A 51 -2.89 0.50 -28.39
C HIS A 51 -1.77 -0.43 -27.90
N GLY A 52 -1.99 -1.21 -26.83
CA GLY A 52 -0.99 -2.13 -26.28
C GLY A 52 0.30 -1.43 -25.84
N ILE A 53 0.21 -0.15 -25.46
CA ILE A 53 1.39 0.65 -25.10
C ILE A 53 1.83 0.23 -23.71
N GLU A 54 3.01 -0.38 -23.64
CA GLU A 54 3.69 -0.71 -22.40
C GLU A 54 4.39 0.53 -21.83
N ILE A 55 4.17 0.80 -20.55
CA ILE A 55 4.97 1.74 -19.76
C ILE A 55 5.54 1.03 -18.54
N LEU A 56 6.54 1.61 -17.89
CA LEU A 56 6.96 1.10 -16.58
C LEU A 56 5.83 1.33 -15.57
N HIS A 57 5.55 0.34 -14.74
CA HIS A 57 4.56 0.49 -13.69
C HIS A 57 4.87 1.71 -12.81
N GLU A 58 3.84 2.35 -12.31
CA GLU A 58 3.98 3.56 -11.51
C GLU A 58 4.34 3.23 -10.05
N CYS A 59 5.32 3.96 -9.51
CA CYS A 59 5.63 4.02 -8.08
C CYS A 59 5.04 5.32 -7.54
N GLY A 60 3.74 5.29 -7.25
CA GLY A 60 2.95 6.45 -6.84
C GLY A 60 3.19 6.87 -5.40
N ASP A 61 3.30 5.86 -4.53
CA ASP A 61 3.32 5.96 -3.07
C ASP A 61 4.36 5.00 -2.45
N ILE A 62 4.65 5.22 -1.17
CA ILE A 62 5.50 4.39 -0.32
C ILE A 62 4.61 3.59 0.61
N ASP A 63 4.51 2.28 0.35
CA ASP A 63 3.73 1.35 1.17
C ASP A 63 4.62 0.66 2.22
N LEU A 64 4.44 1.02 3.49
CA LEU A 64 5.14 0.39 4.61
C LEU A 64 4.16 -0.41 5.46
N ALA A 65 4.52 -1.63 5.80
CA ALA A 65 3.84 -2.42 6.80
C ALA A 65 4.63 -2.35 8.11
N ILE A 66 3.93 -2.15 9.23
CA ILE A 66 4.51 -2.11 10.57
C ILE A 66 3.84 -3.17 11.43
N ALA A 67 4.63 -4.10 11.97
CA ALA A 67 4.19 -4.94 13.07
C ALA A 67 4.37 -4.17 14.37
N ILE A 68 3.29 -4.01 15.14
CA ILE A 68 3.25 -3.16 16.32
C ILE A 68 2.71 -3.92 17.53
N ASP A 69 3.27 -3.67 18.71
CA ASP A 69 2.80 -4.31 19.95
C ASP A 69 1.54 -3.63 20.51
N ARG A 70 1.46 -2.30 20.40
CA ARG A 70 0.41 -1.48 21.02
C ARG A 70 0.05 -0.28 20.15
N LEU A 71 -1.20 0.18 20.23
CA LEU A 71 -1.75 1.27 19.43
C LEU A 71 -1.91 2.60 20.20
N ASP A 72 -1.54 2.64 21.48
CA ASP A 72 -1.78 3.79 22.36
C ASP A 72 -0.90 5.01 22.05
N ASN A 73 0.12 4.86 21.20
CA ASN A 73 1.06 5.92 20.84
C ASN A 73 1.30 6.11 19.33
N LEU A 74 0.28 5.90 18.49
CA LEU A 74 0.40 6.13 17.04
C LEU A 74 0.78 7.57 16.67
N SER A 75 0.55 8.54 17.56
CA SER A 75 1.02 9.91 17.38
C SER A 75 2.54 10.02 17.24
N ALA A 76 3.32 9.13 17.89
CA ALA A 76 4.76 9.08 17.76
C ALA A 76 5.19 8.59 16.38
N LEU A 77 4.52 7.56 15.84
CA LEU A 77 4.74 7.08 14.48
C LEU A 77 4.42 8.18 13.45
N ASN A 78 3.33 8.92 13.65
CA ASN A 78 2.94 10.02 12.75
C ASN A 78 4.00 11.14 12.73
N ARG A 79 4.54 11.48 13.91
CA ARG A 79 5.63 12.45 14.06
C ARG A 79 6.94 11.94 13.43
N ALA A 80 7.29 10.67 13.66
CA ALA A 80 8.46 10.03 13.07
C ALA A 80 8.41 10.07 11.54
N ARG A 81 7.28 9.67 10.94
CA ARG A 81 7.05 9.77 9.48
C ARG A 81 7.22 11.21 8.98
N GLY A 82 6.57 12.17 9.64
CA GLY A 82 6.63 13.58 9.24
C GLY A 82 8.02 14.19 9.35
N ARG A 83 8.77 13.86 10.41
CA ARG A 83 10.15 14.32 10.58
C ARG A 83 11.07 13.72 9.53
N ALA A 84 11.01 12.41 9.31
CA ALA A 84 11.85 11.74 8.32
C ALA A 84 11.73 12.34 6.91
N VAL A 85 10.52 12.69 6.47
CA VAL A 85 10.34 13.31 5.13
C VAL A 85 10.82 14.76 5.07
N ILE A 86 10.68 15.53 6.15
CA ILE A 86 11.21 16.90 6.25
C ILE A 86 12.74 16.85 6.23
N ASP A 87 13.35 16.06 7.12
CA ASP A 87 14.80 15.94 7.26
C ASP A 87 15.43 15.45 5.95
N LEU A 88 14.80 14.47 5.28
CA LEU A 88 15.25 13.97 3.98
C LEU A 88 15.24 15.07 2.92
N HIS A 89 14.18 15.87 2.87
CA HIS A 89 14.08 16.97 1.92
C HIS A 89 15.17 18.01 2.17
N GLU A 90 15.37 18.40 3.43
CA GLU A 90 16.40 19.38 3.81
C GLU A 90 17.83 18.89 3.49
N GLN A 91 18.11 17.60 3.71
CA GLN A 91 19.46 17.04 3.56
C GLN A 91 19.81 16.64 2.13
N SER A 92 18.82 16.25 1.32
CA SER A 92 19.07 15.62 0.02
C SER A 92 18.25 16.19 -1.14
N GLY A 93 17.32 17.11 -0.86
CA GLY A 93 16.38 17.65 -1.84
C GLY A 93 15.27 16.67 -2.26
N ILE A 94 15.24 15.43 -1.73
CA ILE A 94 14.21 14.45 -2.08
C ILE A 94 12.90 14.82 -1.39
N GLY A 95 11.94 15.31 -2.16
CA GLY A 95 10.60 15.64 -1.67
C GLY A 95 9.64 14.43 -1.72
N VAL A 96 9.04 14.11 -0.58
CA VAL A 96 7.95 13.13 -0.46
C VAL A 96 6.82 13.76 0.34
N ALA A 97 5.63 13.82 -0.24
CA ALA A 97 4.47 14.35 0.48
C ALA A 97 3.96 13.32 1.50
N HIS A 98 3.39 13.79 2.62
CA HIS A 98 2.93 12.91 3.70
C HIS A 98 1.85 11.91 3.25
N HIS A 99 1.05 12.28 2.23
CA HIS A 99 0.02 11.41 1.67
C HIS A 99 0.56 10.37 0.69
N GLN A 100 1.83 10.47 0.28
CA GLN A 100 2.53 9.47 -0.53
C GLN A 100 3.22 8.42 0.35
N VAL A 101 2.97 8.43 1.66
CA VAL A 101 3.51 7.45 2.60
C VAL A 101 2.34 6.80 3.32
N ASP A 102 1.97 5.63 2.83
CA ASP A 102 0.94 4.80 3.42
C ASP A 102 1.59 3.82 4.40
N ILE A 103 1.23 3.93 5.68
CA ILE A 103 1.69 3.04 6.74
C ILE A 103 0.52 2.15 7.16
N PHE A 104 0.67 0.84 6.97
CA PHE A 104 -0.28 -0.20 7.33
C PHE A 104 0.15 -0.81 8.66
N LEU A 105 -0.79 -0.92 9.60
CA LEU A 105 -0.52 -1.39 10.95
C LEU A 105 -1.00 -2.84 11.09
N PHE A 106 -0.14 -3.68 11.64
CA PHE A 106 -0.40 -5.09 11.88
C PHE A 106 -0.13 -5.47 13.33
N GLY A 107 -0.95 -6.39 13.85
CA GLY A 107 -0.76 -6.97 15.17
C GLY A 107 0.39 -7.99 15.21
N GLU A 108 0.22 -9.02 16.02
CA GLU A 108 1.20 -10.10 16.12
C GLU A 108 1.25 -10.94 14.83
N GLY A 109 2.47 -11.33 14.42
CA GLY A 109 2.67 -12.26 13.30
C GLY A 109 2.26 -11.77 11.90
N TRP A 110 2.07 -10.47 11.67
CA TRP A 110 1.61 -9.88 10.38
C TRP A 110 0.24 -10.37 9.88
N ALA A 111 -0.48 -11.18 10.66
CA ALA A 111 -1.75 -11.77 10.25
C ALA A 111 -2.92 -10.78 10.45
N ASP A 112 -2.84 -9.96 11.51
CA ASP A 112 -3.93 -9.09 11.91
C ASP A 112 -3.73 -7.69 11.35
N TYR A 113 -4.33 -7.39 10.19
CA TYR A 113 -4.39 -6.03 9.69
C TYR A 113 -5.31 -5.17 10.57
N LEU A 114 -4.74 -4.14 11.20
CA LEU A 114 -5.43 -3.30 12.19
C LEU A 114 -6.00 -2.00 11.60
N GLY A 115 -5.48 -1.57 10.44
CA GLY A 115 -5.81 -0.29 9.80
C GLY A 115 -4.57 0.42 9.28
N ARG A 116 -4.69 1.70 8.96
CA ARG A 116 -3.57 2.54 8.53
C ARG A 116 -3.24 3.61 9.56
N LEU A 117 -2.00 4.10 9.54
CA LEU A 117 -1.66 5.33 10.23
C LEU A 117 -2.28 6.51 9.49
N CYS A 118 -3.01 7.35 10.21
CA CYS A 118 -3.61 8.56 9.65
C CYS A 118 -2.51 9.52 9.14
N THR A 119 -2.74 10.14 7.98
CA THR A 119 -1.81 11.13 7.38
C THR A 119 -2.04 12.56 7.89
N PHE A 120 -3.17 12.81 8.56
CA PHE A 120 -3.46 14.12 9.14
C PHE A 120 -2.57 14.40 10.35
N ALA A 121 -2.31 15.68 10.62
CA ALA A 121 -1.57 16.11 11.81
C ALA A 121 -2.39 16.01 13.11
N GLN A 122 -3.71 15.87 13.01
CA GLN A 122 -4.64 15.74 14.11
C GLN A 122 -5.65 14.64 13.77
N CYS A 123 -5.93 13.75 14.73
CA CYS A 123 -6.90 12.67 14.59
C CYS A 123 -7.80 12.63 15.83
N PRO A 124 -9.14 12.55 15.69
CA PRO A 124 -9.88 12.70 14.44
C PRO A 124 -9.80 14.14 13.90
N LYS A 125 -9.84 14.32 12.57
CA LYS A 125 -9.85 15.65 11.93
C LYS A 125 -11.26 16.18 11.67
N GLY A 126 -12.29 15.36 11.85
CA GLY A 126 -13.68 15.69 11.53
C GLY A 126 -13.97 15.73 10.03
N LYS A 127 -13.16 15.06 9.21
CA LYS A 127 -13.42 14.90 7.77
C LYS A 127 -14.34 13.71 7.51
N VAL A 128 -14.94 13.65 6.31
CA VAL A 128 -15.88 12.58 5.95
C VAL A 128 -15.22 11.20 6.08
N GLU A 129 -13.94 11.08 5.75
CA GLU A 129 -13.18 9.82 5.89
C GLU A 129 -13.05 9.39 7.36
N CYS A 130 -13.11 10.33 8.32
CA CYS A 130 -13.08 10.02 9.74
C CYS A 130 -14.39 9.39 10.25
N LEU A 131 -15.48 9.43 9.47
CA LEU A 131 -16.76 8.82 9.85
C LEU A 131 -16.80 7.30 9.63
N THR A 132 -15.75 6.74 9.00
CA THR A 132 -15.62 5.29 8.82
C THR A 132 -15.65 4.57 10.17
N PRO A 133 -16.49 3.54 10.36
CA PRO A 133 -16.57 2.81 11.62
C PRO A 133 -15.20 2.34 12.13
N GLY A 134 -14.91 2.58 13.40
CA GLY A 134 -13.63 2.24 14.03
C GLY A 134 -12.46 3.18 13.72
N CYS A 135 -12.62 4.14 12.81
CA CYS A 135 -11.62 5.19 12.58
C CYS A 135 -11.49 6.07 13.83
N GLY A 136 -10.26 6.36 14.24
CA GLY A 136 -9.98 7.16 15.42
C GLY A 136 -10.31 6.48 16.76
N ARG A 137 -10.70 5.19 16.77
CA ARG A 137 -10.88 4.42 18.01
C ARG A 137 -9.63 4.50 18.88
N GLU A 138 -8.49 4.33 18.24
CA GLU A 138 -7.20 4.78 18.75
C GLU A 138 -6.80 6.05 17.98
N LEU A 139 -6.25 7.05 18.65
CA LEU A 139 -5.85 8.29 17.98
C LEU A 139 -4.83 7.97 16.88
N PHE A 140 -5.05 8.52 15.68
CA PHE A 140 -4.29 8.26 14.45
C PHE A 140 -4.49 6.87 13.82
N LEU A 141 -5.34 6.00 14.36
CA LEU A 141 -5.76 4.80 13.63
C LEU A 141 -6.82 5.15 12.59
N LYS A 142 -6.50 4.98 11.32
CA LYS A 142 -7.39 5.24 10.19
C LYS A 142 -8.00 3.94 9.67
N GLN A 143 -9.31 3.93 9.52
CA GLN A 143 -10.04 2.90 8.79
C GLN A 143 -10.41 3.42 7.41
N HIS A 144 -10.51 2.50 6.45
CA HIS A 144 -10.96 2.79 5.09
C HIS A 144 -12.15 1.89 4.78
N GLU A 145 -13.28 2.52 4.43
CA GLU A 145 -14.49 1.79 4.10
C GLU A 145 -14.26 0.82 2.94
N GLY A 146 -14.67 -0.44 3.12
CA GLY A 146 -14.55 -1.49 2.11
C GLY A 146 -13.12 -1.92 1.77
N PHE A 147 -12.11 -1.38 2.44
CA PHE A 147 -10.72 -1.78 2.19
C PHE A 147 -10.46 -3.20 2.69
N VAL A 148 -9.93 -4.03 1.80
CA VAL A 148 -9.44 -5.37 2.11
C VAL A 148 -8.01 -5.45 1.63
N LEU A 149 -7.08 -5.75 2.55
CA LEU A 149 -5.70 -6.01 2.17
C LEU A 149 -5.65 -7.29 1.32
N GLU A 150 -4.94 -7.23 0.20
CA GLU A 150 -4.78 -8.39 -0.67
C GLU A 150 -4.11 -9.55 0.11
N PRO A 151 -4.67 -10.77 0.07
CA PRO A 151 -4.01 -11.94 0.62
C PRO A 151 -2.61 -12.10 0.04
N GLY A 152 -1.60 -12.28 0.89
CA GLY A 152 -0.21 -12.41 0.47
C GLY A 152 0.45 -11.10 0.03
N ALA A 153 -0.14 -9.92 0.29
CA ALA A 153 0.52 -8.63 0.04
C ALA A 153 1.89 -8.51 0.73
N LEU A 154 2.07 -9.19 1.86
CA LEU A 154 3.33 -9.28 2.62
C LEU A 154 4.07 -10.61 2.45
N ALA A 155 3.78 -11.36 1.37
CA ALA A 155 4.56 -12.56 1.07
C ALA A 155 6.04 -12.18 0.86
N ALA A 156 6.95 -13.14 1.12
CA ALA A 156 8.40 -12.88 1.14
C ALA A 156 8.97 -12.46 -0.25
N ASP A 157 8.31 -12.85 -1.33
CA ASP A 157 8.63 -12.45 -2.70
C ASP A 157 7.99 -11.10 -3.10
N ARG A 158 7.04 -10.61 -2.31
CA ARG A 158 6.27 -9.38 -2.56
C ARG A 158 6.64 -8.22 -1.64
N SER A 159 7.40 -8.49 -0.58
CA SER A 159 7.78 -7.52 0.44
C SER A 159 9.24 -7.68 0.85
N VAL A 160 9.79 -6.64 1.47
CA VAL A 160 11.17 -6.60 1.94
C VAL A 160 11.16 -6.15 3.40
N LEU A 161 11.56 -7.04 4.30
CA LEU A 161 11.74 -6.71 5.70
C LEU A 161 12.96 -5.79 5.85
N LEU A 162 12.74 -4.56 6.30
CA LEU A 162 13.78 -3.54 6.46
C LEU A 162 14.38 -3.56 7.86
N TYR A 163 13.52 -3.67 8.87
CA TYR A 163 13.89 -3.61 10.28
C TYR A 163 13.11 -4.64 11.09
N GLU A 164 13.79 -5.22 12.08
CA GLU A 164 13.18 -6.03 13.14
C GLU A 164 13.85 -5.72 14.48
N ARG A 165 13.05 -5.48 15.52
CA ARG A 165 13.54 -5.18 16.86
C ARG A 165 14.29 -6.40 17.41
N GLY A 166 15.47 -6.14 17.96
CA GLY A 166 16.40 -7.18 18.42
C GLY A 166 17.41 -7.59 17.36
N SER A 167 16.99 -7.65 16.09
CA SER A 167 17.86 -7.95 14.94
C SER A 167 18.47 -6.70 14.29
N GLY A 168 17.83 -5.54 14.47
CA GLY A 168 18.23 -4.27 13.86
C GLY A 168 17.74 -4.13 12.42
N PHE A 169 18.49 -3.38 11.61
CA PHE A 169 18.21 -3.27 10.18
C PHE A 169 18.74 -4.50 9.45
N LEU A 170 17.84 -5.15 8.71
CA LEU A 170 18.16 -6.33 7.92
C LEU A 170 18.52 -5.94 6.48
N ARG A 171 17.85 -4.93 5.93
CA ARG A 171 18.03 -4.45 4.55
C ARG A 171 17.70 -2.97 4.45
N ARG A 172 18.24 -2.32 3.42
CA ARG A 172 17.77 -1.01 2.95
C ARG A 172 16.95 -1.18 1.68
N ALA A 173 15.86 -0.44 1.58
CA ALA A 173 15.08 -0.29 0.37
C ALA A 173 15.93 0.26 -0.78
N SER A 174 16.88 1.18 -0.51
CA SER A 174 17.79 1.71 -1.52
C SER A 174 18.81 0.71 -2.08
N ASP A 175 19.05 -0.41 -1.39
CA ASP A 175 19.91 -1.49 -1.88
C ASP A 175 19.14 -2.45 -2.84
N LEU A 176 17.83 -2.26 -3.00
CA LEU A 176 17.06 -3.02 -3.99
C LEU A 176 17.43 -2.56 -5.39
N GLU A 177 17.74 -3.52 -6.27
CA GLU A 177 18.07 -3.20 -7.66
C GLU A 177 16.89 -2.47 -8.34
N ALA A 178 17.18 -1.35 -8.98
CA ALA A 178 16.24 -0.66 -9.86
C ALA A 178 16.32 -1.30 -11.26
N THR A 179 16.12 -2.61 -11.33
CA THR A 179 16.22 -3.36 -12.60
C THR A 179 14.92 -3.23 -13.38
N VAL A 180 15.02 -2.91 -14.67
CA VAL A 180 13.88 -2.93 -15.59
C VAL A 180 13.74 -4.32 -16.18
N ILE A 181 12.63 -5.00 -15.92
CA ILE A 181 12.32 -6.30 -16.52
C ILE A 181 11.54 -6.07 -17.82
N SER A 182 12.08 -6.52 -18.96
CA SER A 182 11.36 -6.52 -20.24
C SER A 182 10.47 -7.77 -20.36
N ASN A 183 9.16 -7.59 -20.58
CA ASN A 183 8.19 -8.68 -20.76
C ASN A 183 8.29 -9.39 -22.13
N SER A 184 9.49 -9.71 -22.61
CA SER A 184 9.66 -10.49 -23.85
C SER A 184 9.52 -12.02 -23.64
N SER A 185 9.17 -12.47 -22.42
CA SER A 185 9.18 -13.90 -22.07
C SER A 185 8.03 -14.29 -21.12
N LEU A 186 6.77 -14.06 -21.53
CA LEU A 186 5.63 -14.81 -20.99
C LEU A 186 5.10 -15.77 -22.07
N PRO A 187 4.95 -17.08 -21.78
CA PRO A 187 4.38 -18.02 -22.74
C PRO A 187 2.91 -17.68 -22.99
N ARG A 188 2.50 -17.71 -24.27
CA ARG A 188 1.11 -17.51 -24.71
C ARG A 188 0.23 -18.65 -24.16
N GLY A 189 -0.37 -18.45 -23.00
CA GLY A 189 -1.28 -19.39 -22.36
C GLY A 189 -2.75 -19.07 -22.61
N CYS A 190 -3.34 -19.81 -23.57
CA CYS A 190 -4.74 -20.24 -23.68
C CYS A 190 -5.86 -19.32 -23.12
N ALA A 191 -6.49 -18.56 -24.01
CA ALA A 191 -7.82 -18.00 -23.77
C ALA A 191 -8.87 -19.13 -23.75
N THR A 192 -9.46 -19.41 -22.60
CA THR A 192 -10.74 -20.14 -22.54
C THR A 192 -11.88 -19.14 -22.41
N ASN A 193 -12.65 -19.10 -23.49
CA ASN A 193 -13.82 -18.27 -23.70
C ASN A 193 -15.05 -19.03 -23.16
N THR A 194 -15.67 -18.57 -22.09
CA THR A 194 -17.05 -18.96 -21.75
C THR A 194 -17.80 -17.80 -21.08
N SER A 195 -18.31 -16.88 -21.90
CA SER A 195 -19.40 -16.00 -21.49
C SER A 195 -20.74 -16.74 -21.64
N ARG A 196 -21.37 -17.06 -20.50
CA ARG A 196 -22.76 -17.55 -20.44
C ARG A 196 -23.70 -16.42 -20.87
N ARG A 197 -24.44 -16.62 -21.97
CA ARG A 197 -25.66 -15.86 -22.26
C ARG A 197 -26.74 -16.25 -21.24
N ARG A 198 -27.23 -15.29 -20.45
CA ARG A 198 -28.51 -15.41 -19.73
C ARG A 198 -29.59 -14.80 -20.62
N GLY A 199 -30.51 -15.64 -21.11
CA GLY A 199 -31.78 -15.18 -21.68
C GLY A 199 -32.75 -14.75 -20.56
N PRO A 200 -33.78 -13.96 -20.87
CA PRO A 200 -34.72 -13.46 -19.87
C PRO A 200 -35.73 -14.54 -19.45
N SER A 201 -36.04 -14.57 -18.15
CA SER A 201 -37.06 -15.42 -17.53
C SER A 201 -38.46 -14.79 -17.70
N PRO A 202 -39.54 -15.56 -17.95
CA PRO A 202 -40.88 -15.00 -18.11
C PRO A 202 -41.55 -14.75 -16.75
N ALA A 203 -42.14 -13.56 -16.61
CA ALA A 203 -42.97 -13.20 -15.46
C ALA A 203 -44.35 -13.85 -15.54
N ALA A 204 -44.72 -14.55 -14.47
CA ALA A 204 -46.05 -15.10 -14.23
C ALA A 204 -47.10 -13.98 -14.09
N ARG A 205 -48.24 -14.14 -14.77
CA ARG A 205 -49.46 -13.36 -14.55
C ARG A 205 -50.52 -14.28 -13.98
N HIS A 206 -50.92 -14.05 -12.73
CA HIS A 206 -52.21 -14.46 -12.19
C HIS A 206 -52.67 -13.41 -11.19
N ILE A 207 -53.62 -12.56 -11.60
CA ILE A 207 -54.59 -11.93 -10.70
C ILE A 207 -55.94 -11.97 -11.43
N ALA A 208 -56.93 -12.49 -10.70
CA ALA A 208 -58.32 -12.63 -11.07
C ALA A 208 -59.04 -11.28 -11.16
N ASP A 209 -60.08 -11.19 -11.98
CA ASP A 209 -61.23 -10.37 -11.63
C ASP A 209 -62.55 -10.89 -12.24
N ARG A 210 -63.53 -10.96 -11.34
CA ARG A 210 -65.00 -10.89 -11.42
C ARG A 210 -65.70 -10.99 -12.78
N GLY A 211 -66.72 -11.87 -12.81
CA GLY A 211 -67.79 -11.96 -13.80
C GLY A 211 -68.54 -13.26 -13.62
#